data_AF-A0A7Y6ZE29-F1
#
_entry.id   AF-A0A7Y6ZE29-F1
#
_cell.length_a   1.000
_cell.length_b   1.000
_cell.length_c   1.000
_cell.angle_alpha   90.00
_cell.angle_beta   90.00
_cell.angle_gamma   90.00
#
_symmetry.space_group_name_H-M   'P 1'
#
loop_
_entity.id
_entity.type
_entity.pdbx_description
1 polymer ?
#
loop_
_entity_poly.entity_id
_entity_poly.type
_entity_poly.pdbx_seq_one_letter_code
_entity_poly.pdbx_strand_id
1 'polypeptide(L)'
;MTKRVTRRLAHACVPIAALFMSFSTAPALAETSMNSSDDNTLIIHTDLGGSVRQRYEEISTLIANDTRVEIRDGFCFSSCTMYIGLKNTCVTSKARFGFHGPRSFFGPLSQDRFEEWSLFIAQFYPDPVRDWYLEIGRTTIYGFYKVSGADLIQLGVKDCDA
;
A
#
# COMPACT_ATOMS: atom_id res chain seq x y z
N MET A 1 53.33 84.42 25.94
CA MET A 1 52.04 84.13 25.27
C MET A 1 51.77 82.64 25.38
N THR A 2 50.83 82.22 26.24
CA THR A 2 49.80 81.20 25.98
C THR A 2 48.95 81.04 27.24
N LYS A 3 47.65 80.79 26.99
CA LYS A 3 46.52 81.08 27.88
C LYS A 3 46.26 79.99 28.91
N ARG A 4 45.62 80.43 30.00
CA ARG A 4 44.88 79.70 31.04
C ARG A 4 43.95 78.59 30.50
N VAL A 5 43.56 77.68 31.40
CA VAL A 5 42.16 77.35 31.84
C VAL A 5 42.17 75.91 32.40
N THR A 6 42.26 75.68 33.73
CA THR A 6 41.18 75.46 34.74
C THR A 6 40.05 74.52 34.24
N ARG A 7 39.64 73.42 34.89
CA ARG A 7 39.00 73.26 36.23
C ARG A 7 38.65 71.76 36.37
N ARG A 8 38.98 71.11 37.50
CA ARG A 8 38.12 70.74 38.65
C ARG A 8 37.07 69.61 38.43
N LEU A 9 37.27 68.57 39.27
CA LEU A 9 36.31 67.83 40.12
C LEU A 9 35.21 67.01 39.44
N ALA A 10 35.09 65.73 39.83
CA ALA A 10 34.09 65.30 40.83
C ALA A 10 33.85 63.78 40.81
N HIS A 11 33.93 63.18 42.00
CA HIS A 11 33.02 62.19 42.57
C HIS A 11 32.61 60.97 41.73
N ALA A 12 33.27 59.85 42.02
CA ALA A 12 32.61 58.55 42.03
C ALA A 12 31.48 58.57 43.07
N CYS A 13 30.31 58.00 42.74
CA CYS A 13 29.78 56.78 43.38
C CYS A 13 28.35 56.45 42.90
N VAL A 14 28.08 55.14 42.78
CA VAL A 14 26.76 54.45 42.77
C VAL A 14 26.03 54.45 41.39
N PRO A 15 25.58 53.29 40.82
CA PRO A 15 24.74 52.31 41.51
C PRO A 15 24.97 50.79 41.29
N ILE A 16 24.75 50.07 42.39
CA ILE A 16 23.83 48.93 42.59
C ILE A 16 23.73 47.93 41.42
N ALA A 17 24.32 46.75 41.63
CA ALA A 17 24.11 45.57 40.80
C ALA A 17 22.65 45.11 40.89
N ALA A 18 21.88 45.33 39.83
CA ALA A 18 20.60 44.68 39.61
C ALA A 18 20.86 43.36 38.87
N LEU A 19 20.75 42.24 39.59
CA LEU A 19 20.82 40.89 39.04
C LEU A 19 19.48 40.60 38.33
N PHE A 20 19.36 40.92 37.05
CA PHE A 20 18.22 40.47 36.24
C PHE A 20 18.45 39.01 35.83
N MET A 21 17.69 38.09 36.43
CA MET A 21 17.59 36.69 36.01
C MET A 21 17.02 36.64 34.58
N SER A 22 17.87 36.27 33.63
CA SER A 22 17.49 35.99 32.24
C SER A 22 16.64 34.72 32.20
N PHE A 23 15.33 34.84 32.01
CA PHE A 23 14.49 33.71 31.60
C PHE A 23 14.75 33.43 30.12
N SER A 24 15.62 32.46 29.82
CA SER A 24 15.74 31.91 28.47
C SER A 24 14.50 31.10 28.15
N THR A 25 13.54 31.68 27.45
CA THR A 25 12.47 30.93 26.79
C THR A 25 13.10 30.13 25.65
N ALA A 26 13.40 28.86 25.91
CA ALA A 26 13.75 27.94 24.84
C ALA A 26 12.51 27.79 23.92
N PRO A 27 12.66 27.87 22.59
CA PRO A 27 11.56 27.55 21.70
C PRO A 27 11.26 26.06 21.85
N ALA A 28 10.00 25.73 22.20
CA ALA A 28 9.52 24.38 22.13
C ALA A 28 9.57 23.94 20.66
N LEU A 29 10.48 23.00 20.34
CA LEU A 29 10.44 22.31 19.06
C LEU A 29 9.15 21.47 19.07
N ALA A 30 8.18 21.88 18.27
CA ALA A 30 7.03 21.06 17.97
C ALA A 30 7.53 19.82 17.23
N GLU A 31 7.51 18.67 17.89
CA GLU A 31 7.67 17.38 17.22
C GLU A 31 6.41 17.15 16.39
N THR A 32 6.50 17.43 15.09
CA THR A 32 5.51 16.96 14.13
C THR A 32 5.50 15.44 14.20
N SER A 33 4.45 14.87 14.80
CA SER A 33 4.17 13.45 14.74
C SER A 33 4.07 13.05 13.27
N MET A 34 5.03 12.27 12.77
CA MET A 34 4.89 11.61 11.48
C MET A 34 3.75 10.60 11.60
N ASN A 35 2.62 10.92 10.97
CA ASN A 35 1.49 10.01 10.86
C ASN A 35 1.96 8.76 10.12
N SER A 36 2.00 7.63 10.82
CA SER A 36 2.47 6.35 10.30
C SER A 36 1.46 5.73 9.32
N SER A 37 1.94 5.44 8.11
CA SER A 37 1.59 4.29 7.25
C SER A 37 0.21 4.16 6.58
N ASP A 38 -0.48 5.23 6.18
CA ASP A 38 -1.63 5.12 5.26
C ASP A 38 -1.29 5.31 3.77
N ASP A 39 -0.06 5.73 3.43
CA ASP A 39 0.26 6.17 2.05
C ASP A 39 0.60 5.05 1.05
N ASN A 40 0.67 3.77 1.46
CA ASN A 40 1.10 2.67 0.59
C ASN A 40 0.17 1.45 0.63
N THR A 41 -1.14 1.70 0.66
CA THR A 41 -2.17 0.66 0.59
C THR A 41 -3.07 0.88 -0.62
N LEU A 42 -3.20 -0.13 -1.48
CA LEU A 42 -4.19 -0.20 -2.54
C LEU A 42 -5.43 -0.93 -2.02
N ILE A 43 -6.55 -0.21 -1.87
CA ILE A 43 -7.84 -0.78 -1.49
C ILE A 43 -8.66 -1.07 -2.75
N ILE A 44 -9.00 -2.34 -2.97
CA ILE A 44 -9.80 -2.82 -4.08
C ILE A 44 -11.21 -3.10 -3.58
N HIS A 45 -12.15 -2.27 -4.01
CA HIS A 45 -13.59 -2.52 -3.84
C HIS A 45 -14.19 -3.19 -5.07
N THR A 46 -13.83 -2.75 -6.28
CA THR A 46 -14.33 -3.34 -7.52
C THR A 46 -13.28 -3.25 -8.60
N ASP A 47 -12.88 -4.42 -9.10
CA ASP A 47 -12.01 -4.59 -10.25
C ASP A 47 -12.51 -5.81 -11.04
N LEU A 48 -12.94 -5.57 -12.28
CA LEU A 48 -13.48 -6.61 -13.17
C LEU A 48 -12.36 -7.39 -13.90
N GLY A 49 -11.11 -7.01 -13.65
CA GLY A 49 -9.92 -7.50 -14.32
C GLY A 49 -9.72 -6.83 -15.68
N GLY A 50 -8.96 -7.50 -16.54
CA GLY A 50 -8.56 -6.96 -17.83
C GLY A 50 -7.40 -7.76 -18.42
N SER A 51 -6.45 -7.04 -19.03
CA SER A 51 -5.27 -7.67 -19.61
C SER A 51 -4.39 -8.30 -18.52
N VAL A 52 -4.11 -9.60 -18.65
CA VAL A 52 -3.18 -10.33 -17.78
C VAL A 52 -1.78 -9.71 -17.82
N ARG A 53 -1.35 -9.19 -18.97
CA ARG A 53 -0.05 -8.54 -19.10
C ARG A 53 0.02 -7.22 -18.32
N GLN A 54 -1.00 -6.37 -18.46
CA GLN A 54 -1.05 -5.12 -17.68
C GLN A 54 -1.12 -5.42 -16.20
N ARG A 55 -1.89 -6.44 -15.80
CA ARG A 55 -1.95 -6.88 -14.42
C ARG A 55 -0.60 -7.35 -13.87
N TYR A 56 0.18 -8.07 -14.67
CA TYR A 56 1.54 -8.44 -14.28
C TYR A 56 2.46 -7.23 -14.06
N GLU A 57 2.36 -6.22 -14.93
CA GLU A 57 3.13 -4.98 -14.81
C GLU A 57 2.71 -4.17 -13.55
N GLU A 58 1.40 -4.12 -13.26
CA GLU A 58 0.84 -3.55 -12.03
C GLU A 58 1.37 -4.30 -10.79
N ILE A 59 1.27 -5.63 -10.77
CA ILE A 59 1.80 -6.49 -9.69
C ILE A 59 3.29 -6.24 -9.48
N SER A 60 4.07 -6.14 -10.55
CA SER A 60 5.52 -5.89 -10.47
C SER A 60 5.81 -4.54 -9.80
N THR A 61 5.01 -3.52 -10.08
CA THR A 61 5.11 -2.19 -9.47
C THR A 61 4.75 -2.24 -7.99
N LEU A 62 3.67 -2.94 -7.62
CA LEU A 62 3.25 -3.10 -6.22
C LEU A 62 4.31 -3.84 -5.40
N ILE A 63 4.95 -4.87 -5.96
CA ILE A 63 6.07 -5.58 -5.33
C ILE A 63 7.26 -4.64 -5.12
N ALA A 64 7.65 -3.88 -6.16
CA ALA A 64 8.79 -2.97 -6.09
C ALA A 64 8.60 -1.86 -5.04
N ASN A 65 7.35 -1.46 -4.81
CA ASN A 65 6.99 -0.41 -3.86
C ASN A 65 6.61 -0.95 -2.47
N ASP A 66 6.62 -2.27 -2.24
CA ASP A 66 6.10 -2.92 -1.02
C ASP A 66 4.66 -2.49 -0.67
N THR A 67 3.84 -2.25 -1.69
CA THR A 67 2.46 -1.79 -1.52
C THR A 67 1.58 -2.90 -0.94
N ARG A 68 0.85 -2.58 0.13
CA ARG A 68 -0.18 -3.46 0.69
C ARG A 68 -1.40 -3.47 -0.22
N VAL A 69 -2.01 -4.62 -0.46
CA VAL A 69 -3.24 -4.72 -1.23
C VAL A 69 -4.35 -5.30 -0.36
N GLU A 70 -5.48 -4.62 -0.32
CA GLU A 70 -6.65 -5.07 0.43
C GLU A 70 -7.83 -5.23 -0.50
N ILE A 71 -8.35 -6.45 -0.61
CA ILE A 71 -9.53 -6.73 -1.41
C ILE A 71 -10.71 -6.80 -0.45
N ARG A 72 -11.46 -5.70 -0.37
CA ARG A 72 -12.54 -5.51 0.61
C ARG A 72 -13.90 -5.77 -0.03
N ASP A 73 -14.93 -5.08 0.46
CA ASP A 73 -16.30 -5.27 0.01
C ASP A 73 -16.45 -4.96 -1.49
N GLY A 74 -16.88 -5.97 -2.26
CA GLY A 74 -17.21 -5.88 -3.69
C GLY A 74 -16.61 -7.01 -4.53
N PHE A 75 -16.01 -6.70 -5.68
CA PHE A 75 -15.65 -7.68 -6.71
C PHE A 75 -14.18 -7.62 -7.10
N CYS A 76 -13.56 -8.80 -7.26
CA CYS A 76 -12.23 -8.95 -7.83
C CYS A 76 -12.23 -10.11 -8.83
N PHE A 77 -12.44 -9.81 -10.10
CA PHE A 77 -12.68 -10.79 -11.15
C PHE A 77 -11.53 -10.90 -12.15
N SER A 78 -11.47 -12.04 -12.85
CA SER A 78 -10.50 -12.28 -13.92
C SER A 78 -9.07 -12.04 -13.41
N SER A 79 -8.27 -11.24 -14.12
CA SER A 79 -6.91 -10.88 -13.73
C SER A 79 -6.82 -10.22 -12.34
N CYS A 80 -7.89 -9.64 -11.79
CA CYS A 80 -7.88 -9.16 -10.40
C CYS A 80 -7.51 -10.21 -9.37
N THR A 81 -7.95 -11.44 -9.58
CA THR A 81 -7.62 -12.53 -8.67
C THR A 81 -6.10 -12.73 -8.53
N MET A 82 -5.28 -12.32 -9.52
CA MET A 82 -3.82 -12.44 -9.44
C MET A 82 -3.21 -11.64 -8.28
N TYR A 83 -3.89 -10.61 -7.75
CA TYR A 83 -3.41 -9.89 -6.57
C TYR A 83 -3.37 -10.75 -5.31
N ILE A 84 -4.13 -11.86 -5.25
CA ILE A 84 -4.19 -12.74 -4.08
C ILE A 84 -2.83 -13.37 -3.74
N GLY A 85 -1.95 -13.60 -4.72
CA GLY A 85 -0.62 -14.17 -4.46
C GLY A 85 0.46 -13.18 -4.04
N LEU A 86 0.17 -11.88 -3.99
CA LEU A 86 1.12 -10.92 -3.42
C LEU A 86 1.30 -11.21 -1.93
N LYS A 87 2.55 -11.16 -1.46
CA LYS A 87 2.91 -11.38 -0.05
C LYS A 87 2.15 -10.46 0.91
N ASN A 88 1.92 -9.21 0.48
CA ASN A 88 1.26 -8.17 1.27
C ASN A 88 -0.21 -7.96 0.84
N THR A 89 -0.90 -9.03 0.42
CA THR A 89 -2.34 -9.01 0.18
C THR A 89 -3.12 -9.62 1.34
N CYS A 90 -4.26 -9.02 1.65
CA CYS A 90 -5.32 -9.64 2.43
C CYS A 90 -6.68 -9.47 1.73
N VAL A 91 -7.67 -10.28 2.12
CA VAL A 91 -9.04 -10.22 1.61
C VAL A 91 -10.02 -10.17 2.78
N THR A 92 -11.15 -9.48 2.65
CA THR A 92 -12.23 -9.60 3.64
C THR A 92 -13.15 -10.77 3.29
N SER A 93 -13.81 -11.35 4.30
CA SER A 93 -14.75 -12.46 4.11
C SER A 93 -15.90 -12.16 3.13
N LYS A 94 -16.28 -10.88 3.00
CA LYS A 94 -17.38 -10.40 2.13
C LYS A 94 -16.95 -10.12 0.69
N ALA A 95 -15.65 -10.06 0.40
CA ALA A 95 -15.14 -9.89 -0.95
C ALA A 95 -15.61 -11.04 -1.86
N ARG A 96 -15.83 -10.76 -3.15
CA ARG A 96 -16.30 -11.74 -4.13
C ARG A 96 -15.29 -11.87 -5.26
N PHE A 97 -14.88 -13.10 -5.52
CA PHE A 97 -13.88 -13.41 -6.53
C PHE A 97 -14.51 -14.15 -7.70
N GLY A 98 -13.96 -13.93 -8.89
CA GLY A 98 -14.45 -14.51 -10.12
C GLY A 98 -13.31 -15.08 -10.93
N PHE A 99 -13.17 -16.40 -10.92
CA PHE A 99 -12.14 -17.12 -11.65
C PHE A 99 -12.69 -17.61 -13.00
N HIS A 100 -11.82 -17.66 -14.00
CA HIS A 100 -12.13 -18.24 -15.31
C HIS A 100 -10.83 -18.59 -16.03
N GLY A 101 -10.91 -19.39 -17.09
CA GLY A 101 -9.77 -19.72 -17.93
C GLY A 101 -9.39 -18.60 -18.90
N PRO A 102 -8.11 -18.48 -19.28
CA PRO A 102 -7.67 -17.41 -20.15
C PRO A 102 -8.39 -17.44 -21.50
N ARG A 103 -8.80 -16.26 -21.95
CA ARG A 103 -9.46 -16.06 -23.24
C ARG A 103 -8.94 -14.80 -23.91
N SER A 104 -9.06 -14.76 -25.23
CA SER A 104 -8.85 -13.52 -25.98
C SER A 104 -10.12 -12.67 -25.98
N PHE A 105 -9.99 -11.43 -26.46
CA PHE A 105 -11.13 -10.57 -26.74
C PHE A 105 -12.11 -11.21 -27.74
N PHE A 106 -11.60 -11.99 -28.71
CA PHE A 106 -12.36 -12.61 -29.78
C PHE A 106 -12.94 -13.99 -29.42
N GLY A 107 -12.64 -14.51 -28.21
CA GLY A 107 -13.14 -15.81 -27.77
C GLY A 107 -12.06 -16.70 -27.15
N PRO A 108 -12.33 -18.02 -27.06
CA PRO A 108 -11.42 -18.99 -26.47
C PRO A 108 -10.06 -19.02 -27.17
N LEU A 109 -9.03 -19.42 -26.43
CA LEU A 109 -7.69 -19.64 -26.99
C LEU A 109 -7.57 -21.03 -27.62
N SER A 110 -6.56 -21.24 -28.46
CA SER A 110 -6.13 -22.60 -28.80
C SER A 110 -5.65 -23.33 -27.53
N GLN A 111 -5.68 -24.66 -27.54
CA GLN A 111 -5.34 -25.45 -26.35
C GLN A 111 -3.96 -25.10 -25.79
N ASP A 112 -2.92 -25.03 -26.64
CA ASP A 112 -1.56 -24.73 -26.18
C ASP A 112 -1.46 -23.35 -25.52
N ARG A 113 -2.15 -22.35 -26.10
CA ARG A 113 -2.19 -20.99 -25.54
C ARG A 113 -3.02 -20.95 -24.27
N PHE A 114 -4.11 -21.72 -24.19
CA PHE A 114 -4.92 -21.84 -22.99
C PHE A 114 -4.09 -22.41 -21.83
N GLU A 115 -3.35 -23.49 -22.06
CA GLU A 115 -2.48 -24.09 -21.05
C GLU A 115 -1.35 -23.15 -20.62
N GLU A 116 -0.64 -22.55 -21.57
CA GLU A 116 0.42 -21.58 -21.31
C GLU A 116 -0.05 -20.44 -20.42
N TRP A 117 -1.15 -19.79 -20.79
CA TRP A 117 -1.68 -18.66 -20.01
C TRP A 117 -2.31 -19.11 -18.69
N SER A 118 -2.86 -20.32 -18.61
CA SER A 118 -3.38 -20.85 -17.35
C SER A 118 -2.24 -21.01 -16.35
N LEU A 119 -1.12 -21.62 -16.78
CA LEU A 119 0.07 -21.80 -15.93
C LEU A 119 0.67 -20.45 -15.53
N PHE A 120 0.75 -19.50 -16.47
CA PHE A 120 1.23 -18.15 -16.18
C PHE A 120 0.36 -17.44 -15.13
N ILE A 121 -0.97 -17.50 -15.25
CA ILE A 121 -1.88 -16.89 -14.26
C ILE A 121 -1.75 -17.62 -12.91
N ALA A 122 -1.69 -18.95 -12.93
CA ALA A 122 -1.66 -19.76 -11.73
C ALA A 122 -0.42 -19.53 -10.85
N GLN A 123 0.69 -19.06 -11.43
CA GLN A 123 1.90 -18.72 -10.68
C GLN A 123 1.68 -17.57 -9.68
N PHE A 124 0.61 -16.78 -9.84
CA PHE A 124 0.24 -15.68 -8.94
C PHE A 124 -0.75 -16.12 -7.85
N TYR A 125 -0.97 -17.42 -7.66
CA TYR A 125 -1.86 -17.92 -6.62
C TYR A 125 -1.06 -18.70 -5.55
N PRO A 126 -1.46 -18.60 -4.26
CA PRO A 126 -0.98 -19.52 -3.23
C PRO A 126 -1.26 -20.97 -3.61
N ASP A 127 -0.42 -21.92 -3.18
CA ASP A 127 -0.46 -23.32 -3.61
C ASP A 127 -1.87 -23.95 -3.64
N PRO A 128 -2.71 -23.82 -2.58
CA PRO A 128 -4.05 -24.43 -2.60
C PRO A 128 -4.97 -23.79 -3.65
N VAL A 129 -4.86 -22.48 -3.86
CA VAL A 129 -5.66 -21.74 -4.86
C VAL A 129 -5.14 -22.03 -6.27
N ARG A 130 -3.82 -22.16 -6.44
CA ARG A 130 -3.19 -22.54 -7.71
C ARG A 130 -3.68 -23.89 -8.19
N ASP A 131 -3.60 -24.89 -7.33
CA ASP A 131 -3.93 -26.27 -7.67
C ASP A 131 -5.44 -26.38 -7.99
N TRP A 132 -6.29 -25.77 -7.15
CA TRP A 132 -7.71 -25.64 -7.42
C TRP A 132 -8.02 -24.89 -8.73
N TYR A 133 -7.30 -23.82 -9.05
CA TYR A 133 -7.52 -23.06 -10.29
C TYR A 133 -7.21 -23.90 -11.52
N LEU A 134 -6.08 -24.62 -11.50
CA LEU A 134 -5.65 -25.47 -12.62
C LEU A 134 -6.58 -26.67 -12.82
N GLU A 135 -7.19 -27.19 -11.76
CA GLU A 135 -8.15 -28.29 -11.84
C GLU A 135 -9.57 -27.80 -12.22
N ILE A 136 -10.07 -26.76 -11.54
CA ILE A 136 -11.48 -26.38 -11.56
C ILE A 136 -11.66 -24.93 -12.04
N GLY A 137 -10.99 -23.96 -11.40
CA GLY A 137 -11.26 -22.53 -11.60
C GLY A 137 -11.12 -22.03 -13.03
N ARG A 138 -10.19 -22.62 -13.81
CA ARG A 138 -9.96 -22.27 -15.22
C ARG A 138 -10.94 -22.87 -16.22
N THR A 139 -11.76 -23.84 -15.81
CA THR A 139 -12.64 -24.57 -16.74
C THR A 139 -13.84 -23.73 -17.21
N THR A 140 -14.16 -22.66 -16.47
CA THR A 140 -15.15 -21.66 -16.92
C THR A 140 -14.51 -20.75 -17.96
N ILE A 141 -15.00 -20.77 -19.20
CA ILE A 141 -14.48 -19.89 -20.28
C ILE A 141 -15.31 -18.62 -20.43
N TYR A 142 -16.62 -18.72 -20.24
CA TYR A 142 -17.55 -17.60 -20.31
C TYR A 142 -18.17 -17.37 -18.93
N GLY A 143 -18.20 -16.12 -18.47
CA GLY A 143 -18.61 -15.79 -17.12
C GLY A 143 -17.50 -16.07 -16.10
N PHE A 144 -17.89 -16.44 -14.88
CA PHE A 144 -16.97 -16.60 -13.75
C PHE A 144 -17.42 -17.74 -12.85
N TYR A 145 -16.47 -18.58 -12.44
CA TYR A 145 -16.60 -19.40 -11.24
C TYR A 145 -16.44 -18.47 -10.03
N LYS A 146 -17.50 -18.31 -9.24
CA LYS A 146 -17.52 -17.35 -8.14
C LYS A 146 -17.22 -18.03 -6.80
N VAL A 147 -16.32 -17.44 -6.04
CA VAL A 147 -16.03 -17.82 -4.65
C VAL A 147 -16.03 -16.57 -3.76
N SER A 148 -16.26 -16.75 -2.48
CA SER A 148 -16.19 -15.67 -1.48
C SER A 148 -14.77 -15.50 -0.95
N GLY A 149 -14.49 -14.36 -0.31
CA GLY A 149 -13.27 -14.17 0.46
C GLY A 149 -13.17 -15.19 1.60
N ALA A 150 -14.29 -15.56 2.23
CA ALA A 150 -14.32 -16.60 3.25
C ALA A 150 -13.81 -17.96 2.73
N ASP A 151 -14.14 -18.34 1.49
CA ASP A 151 -13.64 -19.58 0.87
C ASP A 151 -12.12 -19.50 0.65
N LEU A 152 -11.62 -18.35 0.18
CA LEU A 152 -10.18 -18.15 -0.03
C LEU A 152 -9.39 -18.10 1.28
N ILE A 153 -9.96 -17.54 2.35
CA ILE A 153 -9.35 -17.53 3.68
C ILE A 153 -9.20 -18.96 4.21
N GLN A 154 -10.19 -19.84 3.98
CA GLN A 154 -10.09 -21.26 4.31
C GLN A 154 -8.98 -21.97 3.52
N LEU A 155 -8.66 -21.48 2.31
CA LEU A 155 -7.54 -21.94 1.49
C LEU A 155 -6.20 -21.28 1.82
N GLY A 156 -6.13 -20.49 2.90
CA GLY A 156 -4.89 -19.91 3.43
C GLY A 156 -4.56 -18.50 2.95
N VAL A 157 -5.49 -17.81 2.28
CA VAL A 157 -5.35 -16.38 1.98
C VAL A 157 -5.54 -15.57 3.27
N LYS A 158 -4.74 -14.52 3.48
CA LYS A 158 -4.81 -13.69 4.70
C LYS A 158 -6.15 -12.95 4.78
N ASP A 159 -6.76 -12.99 5.96
CA ASP A 159 -7.92 -12.15 6.29
C ASP A 159 -7.44 -10.73 6.65
N CYS A 160 -8.10 -9.70 6.12
CA CYS A 160 -7.78 -8.31 6.47
C CYS A 160 -8.23 -7.94 7.89
N ASP A 161 -9.23 -8.65 8.42
CA ASP A 161 -9.90 -8.33 9.68
C ASP A 161 -9.46 -9.24 10.85
N ALA A 162 -8.46 -10.11 10.63
CA ALA A 162 -7.94 -11.05 11.62
C ALA A 162 -6.87 -10.47 12.56
#